data_AF-A0A957T5I9-F1
#
_entry.id   AF-A0A957T5I9-F1
#
_cell.length_a   1.000
_cell.length_b   1.000
_cell.length_c   1.000
_cell.angle_alpha   90.00
_cell.angle_beta   90.00
_cell.angle_gamma   90.00
#
_symmetry.space_group_name_H-M   'P 1'
#
loop_
_entity.id
_entity.type
_entity.pdbx_description
1 polymer ?
#
loop_
_entity_poly.entity_id
_entity_poly.type
_entity_poly.pdbx_seq_one_letter_code
_entity_poly.pdbx_strand_id
1 'polypeptide(L)'
;HIVVASQPARTRLLELGVTADRISVAGVPIRSQFAAHTNPNARRRCGPRQVLVLAGGKQAAPYAITWPHIVSLIYRLAQTPHLDFDWTVVTGCNSLLERLLRRIAGECRSITVVGYTTQMAELLNEADVVITKPGGSILAESLALHKPIVLFNRGAGQEAANADYVIEHEAALLSANAADTLDIVVWMFANGRAERMAENAAALARPLAAAQVAETIFDVLGEVSTALVATRSSAYSAEICFA
;
A
#
# COMPACT_ATOMS: atom_id res chain seq x y z
N HIS A 1 -21.62 -10.95 6.58
CA HIS A 1 -20.45 -11.31 5.76
C HIS A 1 -19.23 -10.55 6.23
N ILE A 2 -18.03 -11.12 6.16
CA ILE A 2 -16.76 -10.44 6.51
C ILE A 2 -15.88 -10.42 5.25
N VAL A 3 -15.40 -9.24 4.87
CA VAL A 3 -14.45 -9.10 3.76
C VAL A 3 -13.06 -8.84 4.33
N VAL A 4 -12.07 -9.59 3.86
CA VAL A 4 -10.69 -9.51 4.35
C VAL A 4 -9.70 -9.14 3.24
N ALA A 5 -8.56 -8.63 3.66
CA ALA A 5 -7.51 -8.13 2.77
C ALA A 5 -6.62 -9.24 2.19
N SER A 6 -6.54 -10.42 2.82
CA SER A 6 -5.57 -11.45 2.43
C SER A 6 -6.02 -12.86 2.81
N GLN A 7 -5.40 -13.87 2.18
CA GLN A 7 -5.64 -15.28 2.53
C GLN A 7 -5.25 -15.61 3.98
N PRO A 8 -4.11 -15.13 4.54
CA PRO A 8 -3.82 -15.31 5.96
C PRO A 8 -4.92 -14.79 6.89
N ALA A 9 -5.53 -13.65 6.59
CA ALA A 9 -6.65 -13.13 7.38
C ALA A 9 -7.89 -14.03 7.28
N ARG A 10 -8.18 -14.61 6.11
CA ARG A 10 -9.24 -15.62 5.94
C ARG A 10 -8.95 -16.87 6.77
N THR A 11 -7.74 -17.42 6.68
CA THR A 11 -7.33 -18.59 7.48
C THR A 11 -7.53 -18.33 8.96
N ARG A 12 -7.14 -17.15 9.45
CA ARG A 12 -7.30 -16.79 10.85
C ARG A 12 -8.77 -16.74 11.29
N LEU A 13 -9.68 -16.24 10.44
CA LEU A 13 -11.12 -16.24 10.74
C LEU A 13 -11.72 -17.65 10.75
N LEU A 14 -11.26 -18.54 9.86
CA LEU A 14 -11.67 -19.95 9.86
C LEU A 14 -11.26 -20.65 11.16
N GLU A 15 -10.03 -20.41 11.64
CA GLU A 15 -9.54 -20.93 12.93
C GLU A 15 -10.35 -20.41 14.12
N LEU A 16 -10.91 -19.20 14.03
CA LEU A 16 -11.79 -18.60 15.03
C LEU A 16 -13.24 -19.08 14.92
N GLY A 17 -13.54 -20.01 14.01
CA GLY A 17 -14.86 -20.63 13.85
C GLY A 17 -15.83 -19.87 12.94
N VAL A 18 -15.35 -18.87 12.19
CA VAL A 18 -16.18 -18.24 11.14
C VAL A 18 -16.31 -19.21 9.97
N THR A 19 -17.52 -19.43 9.49
CA THR A 19 -17.77 -20.35 8.36
C THR A 19 -17.28 -19.74 7.04
N ALA A 20 -16.80 -20.60 6.14
CA ALA A 20 -16.14 -20.17 4.90
C ALA A 20 -17.04 -19.36 3.96
N ASP A 21 -18.34 -19.65 3.95
CA ASP A 21 -19.37 -18.93 3.19
C ASP A 21 -19.57 -17.48 3.66
N ARG A 22 -19.13 -17.14 4.87
CA ARG A 22 -19.25 -15.79 5.43
C ARG A 22 -17.99 -14.95 5.24
N ILE A 23 -17.01 -15.42 4.46
CA ILE A 23 -15.70 -14.78 4.32
C ILE A 23 -15.33 -14.60 2.84
N SER A 24 -15.17 -13.34 2.40
CA SER A 24 -14.61 -13.02 1.07
C SER A 24 -13.21 -12.42 1.21
N VAL A 25 -12.30 -12.81 0.31
CA VAL A 25 -10.97 -12.18 0.19
C VAL A 25 -10.98 -11.23 -1.00
N ALA A 26 -11.02 -9.93 -0.75
CA ALA A 26 -11.03 -8.91 -1.79
C ALA A 26 -9.70 -8.16 -1.92
N GLY A 27 -8.98 -7.97 -0.82
CA GLY A 27 -7.85 -7.04 -0.76
C GLY A 27 -8.19 -5.78 0.02
N VAL A 28 -7.20 -4.89 0.16
CA VAL A 28 -7.44 -3.54 0.71
C VAL A 28 -8.03 -2.67 -0.41
N PRO A 29 -9.20 -2.02 -0.20
CA PRO A 29 -9.77 -1.12 -1.19
C PRO A 29 -8.83 0.04 -1.52
N ILE A 30 -8.58 0.24 -2.81
CA ILE A 30 -7.81 1.37 -3.35
C ILE A 30 -8.69 2.23 -4.26
N ARG A 31 -8.28 3.47 -4.50
CA ARG A 31 -9.01 4.37 -5.42
C ARG A 31 -8.89 3.85 -6.85
N SER A 32 -9.95 3.99 -7.64
CA SER A 32 -10.02 3.49 -9.03
C SER A 32 -8.89 3.99 -9.94
N GLN A 33 -8.38 5.20 -9.70
CA GLN A 33 -7.23 5.74 -10.41
C GLN A 33 -6.01 4.80 -10.37
N PHE A 34 -5.77 4.07 -9.28
CA PHE A 34 -4.63 3.13 -9.20
C PHE A 34 -4.82 1.88 -10.06
N ALA A 35 -6.07 1.46 -10.31
CA ALA A 35 -6.37 0.36 -11.22
C ALA A 35 -6.17 0.76 -12.69
N ALA A 36 -6.37 2.04 -13.02
CA ALA A 36 -6.28 2.57 -14.38
C ALA A 36 -4.84 2.80 -14.88
N HIS A 37 -3.86 2.89 -13.97
CA HIS A 37 -2.47 3.24 -14.30
C HIS A 37 -1.55 2.02 -14.51
N THR A 38 -2.10 0.85 -14.82
CA THR A 38 -1.35 -0.40 -15.06
C THR A 38 -0.70 -0.44 -16.45
N ASN A 39 0.15 0.53 -16.78
CA ASN A 39 1.07 0.38 -17.92
C ASN A 39 2.51 0.20 -17.44
N PRO A 40 2.93 -1.04 -17.11
CA PRO A 40 4.30 -1.34 -16.68
C PRO A 40 5.36 -0.99 -17.72
N ASN A 41 4.96 -0.76 -18.98
CA ASN A 41 5.84 -0.43 -20.10
C ASN A 41 5.84 1.06 -20.46
N ALA A 42 5.08 1.92 -19.77
CA ALA A 42 4.96 3.34 -20.11
C ALA A 42 6.25 4.14 -19.91
N ARG A 43 7.23 3.62 -19.15
CA ARG A 43 8.48 4.34 -18.91
C ARG A 43 9.58 3.94 -19.88
N ARG A 44 10.00 4.94 -20.66
CA ARG A 44 11.29 4.95 -21.37
C ARG A 44 12.39 5.00 -20.29
N ARG A 45 13.25 3.97 -20.23
CA ARG A 45 14.40 3.83 -19.30
C ARG A 45 15.53 4.83 -19.59
N CYS A 46 15.23 6.12 -19.69
CA CYS A 46 16.22 7.16 -19.96
C CYS A 46 16.21 8.17 -18.82
N GLY A 47 17.33 8.26 -18.08
CA GLY A 47 17.48 9.13 -16.92
C GLY A 47 17.53 8.38 -15.58
N PRO A 48 17.63 9.13 -14.47
CA PRO A 48 17.73 8.56 -13.12
C PRO A 48 16.49 7.76 -12.73
N ARG A 49 16.70 6.72 -11.91
CA ARG A 49 15.62 5.94 -11.29
C ARG A 49 14.91 6.81 -10.27
N GLN A 50 13.58 6.77 -10.26
CA GLN A 50 12.78 7.57 -9.35
C GLN A 50 12.49 6.79 -8.07
N VAL A 51 12.90 7.35 -6.95
CA VAL A 51 12.68 6.79 -5.62
C VAL A 51 11.63 7.64 -4.90
N LEU A 52 10.49 7.04 -4.59
CA LEU A 52 9.42 7.72 -3.86
C LEU A 52 9.46 7.35 -2.39
N VAL A 53 9.79 8.32 -1.54
CA VAL A 53 9.80 8.18 -0.08
C VAL A 53 8.52 8.76 0.50
N LEU A 54 7.74 7.94 1.17
CA LEU A 54 6.48 8.34 1.77
C LEU A 54 6.66 8.44 3.28
N ALA A 55 6.83 9.68 3.74
CA ALA A 55 7.09 10.05 5.12
C ALA A 55 5.85 10.65 5.83
N GLY A 56 4.72 10.75 5.13
CA GLY A 56 3.45 11.31 5.63
C GLY A 56 2.34 10.28 5.84
N GLY A 57 1.48 10.52 6.83
CA GLY A 57 0.21 9.82 7.00
C GLY A 57 -0.60 10.29 8.22
N LYS A 58 -1.91 10.01 8.23
CA LYS A 58 -2.89 10.60 9.15
C LYS A 58 -2.95 10.01 10.56
N GLN A 59 -2.25 8.92 10.87
CA GLN A 59 -2.34 8.28 12.19
C GLN A 59 -1.27 8.84 13.13
N ALA A 60 -1.72 9.62 14.12
CA ALA A 60 -0.88 10.03 15.23
C ALA A 60 -0.32 8.79 15.96
N ALA A 61 0.98 8.84 16.24
CA ALA A 61 1.75 7.88 17.04
C ALA A 61 2.01 6.48 16.41
N PRO A 62 3.28 6.11 16.13
CA PRO A 62 4.50 6.89 16.27
C PRO A 62 5.21 7.08 14.92
N TYR A 63 4.67 7.92 14.05
CA TYR A 63 5.50 8.52 12.97
C TYR A 63 6.71 9.27 13.54
N ALA A 64 6.65 9.72 14.80
CA ALA A 64 7.81 10.28 15.51
C ALA A 64 9.02 9.34 15.54
N ILE A 65 8.83 8.01 15.51
CA ILE A 65 9.92 7.03 15.49
C ILE A 65 10.55 6.89 14.09
N THR A 66 9.82 7.23 13.03
CA THR A 66 10.29 7.06 11.65
C THR A 66 10.97 8.31 11.11
N TRP A 67 10.70 9.49 11.68
CA TRP A 67 11.31 10.74 11.24
C TRP A 67 12.83 10.76 11.35
N PRO A 68 13.48 10.25 12.43
CA PRO A 68 14.94 10.21 12.50
C PRO A 68 15.56 9.44 11.33
N HIS A 69 14.92 8.34 10.92
CA HIS A 69 15.34 7.55 9.77
C HIS A 69 15.25 8.37 8.48
N ILE A 70 14.09 8.96 8.18
CA ILE A 70 13.90 9.76 6.96
C ILE A 70 14.82 10.98 6.96
N VAL A 71 14.92 11.71 8.07
CA VAL A 71 15.81 12.87 8.21
C VAL A 71 17.27 12.46 7.98
N SER A 72 17.71 11.34 8.57
CA SER A 72 19.07 10.83 8.35
C SER A 72 19.31 10.41 6.89
N LEU A 73 18.31 9.80 6.24
CA LEU A 73 18.39 9.42 4.83
C LEU A 73 18.56 10.66 3.95
N ILE A 74 17.68 11.66 4.08
CA ILE A 74 17.75 12.89 3.27
C ILE A 74 19.04 13.67 3.55
N TYR A 75 19.49 13.72 4.80
CA TYR A 75 20.77 14.32 5.14
C TYR A 75 21.94 13.63 4.43
N ARG A 76 22.00 12.30 4.43
CA ARG A 76 23.05 11.54 3.73
C ARG A 76 23.02 11.79 2.22
N LEU A 77 21.83 11.74 1.61
CA LEU A 77 21.66 11.98 0.17
C LEU A 77 22.07 13.41 -0.23
N ALA A 78 21.84 14.40 0.64
CA ALA A 78 22.28 15.77 0.39
C ALA A 78 23.81 15.95 0.51
N GLN A 79 24.48 15.17 1.35
CA GLN A 79 25.95 15.19 1.47
C GLN A 79 26.64 14.43 0.33
N THR A 80 26.03 13.34 -0.14
CA THR A 80 26.56 12.49 -1.21
C THR A 80 25.49 12.25 -2.26
N PRO A 81 25.35 13.14 -3.27
CA PRO A 81 24.34 12.98 -4.31
C PRO A 81 24.58 11.73 -5.15
N HIS A 82 23.56 10.90 -5.30
CA HIS A 82 23.58 9.72 -6.16
C HIS A 82 22.88 10.06 -7.48
N LEU A 83 23.65 10.41 -8.51
CA LEU A 83 23.11 10.92 -9.79
C LEU A 83 22.28 9.90 -10.58
N ASP A 84 22.35 8.62 -10.21
CA ASP A 84 21.53 7.56 -10.80
C ASP A 84 20.10 7.51 -10.23
N PHE A 85 19.81 8.30 -9.18
CA PHE A 85 18.54 8.29 -8.47
C PHE A 85 18.00 9.71 -8.21
N ASP A 86 16.75 9.95 -8.56
CA ASP A 86 16.00 11.11 -8.12
C ASP A 86 15.04 10.71 -7.00
N TRP A 87 15.09 11.43 -5.89
CA TRP A 87 14.36 11.12 -4.66
C TRP A 87 13.23 12.12 -4.48
N THR A 88 11.98 11.65 -4.52
CA THR A 88 10.82 12.44 -4.17
C THR A 88 10.33 12.05 -2.79
N VAL A 89 10.28 12.99 -1.85
CA VAL A 89 9.84 12.76 -0.47
C VAL A 89 8.51 13.43 -0.22
N VAL A 90 7.47 12.65 0.07
CA VAL A 90 6.13 13.16 0.37
C VAL A 90 5.90 13.16 1.89
N THR A 91 5.72 14.34 2.48
CA THR A 91 5.50 14.51 3.92
C THR A 91 4.03 14.62 4.31
N GLY A 92 3.12 14.69 3.33
CA GLY A 92 1.68 14.81 3.57
C GLY A 92 1.35 16.11 4.31
N CYS A 93 0.49 16.03 5.33
CA CYS A 93 0.09 17.22 6.12
C CYS A 93 1.16 17.68 7.13
N ASN A 94 2.33 17.04 7.20
CA ASN A 94 3.37 17.39 8.16
C ASN A 94 4.26 18.54 7.64
N SER A 95 3.79 19.77 7.80
CA SER A 95 4.49 20.99 7.37
C SER A 95 5.79 21.28 8.15
N LEU A 96 5.94 20.74 9.37
CA LEU A 96 7.19 20.84 10.13
C LEU A 96 8.28 19.97 9.50
N LEU A 97 7.95 18.70 9.24
CA LEU A 97 8.87 17.78 8.55
C LEU A 97 9.18 18.28 7.14
N GLU A 98 8.18 18.79 6.40
CA GLU A 98 8.40 19.37 5.08
C GLU A 98 9.46 20.48 5.10
N ARG A 99 9.31 21.47 5.98
CA ARG A 99 10.26 22.59 6.10
C ARG A 99 11.65 22.10 6.50
N LEU A 100 11.73 21.15 7.43
CA LEU A 100 13.00 20.57 7.86
C LEU A 100 13.70 19.87 6.69
N LEU A 101 13.00 18.99 5.98
CA LEU A 101 13.58 18.24 4.87
C LEU A 101 13.97 19.14 3.70
N ARG A 102 13.19 20.18 3.39
CA ARG A 102 13.57 21.20 2.39
C ARG A 102 14.87 21.89 2.77
N ARG A 103 15.04 22.26 4.06
CA ARG A 103 16.27 22.90 4.54
C ARG A 103 17.48 21.96 4.46
N ILE A 104 17.29 20.67 4.77
CA ILE A 104 18.34 19.66 4.69
C ILE A 104 18.73 19.36 3.24
N ALA A 105 17.73 19.21 2.36
CA ALA A 105 17.96 18.97 0.93
C ALA A 105 18.71 20.13 0.27
N GLY A 106 18.45 21.37 0.71
CA GLY A 106 19.14 22.55 0.21
C GLY A 106 18.96 22.72 -1.30
N GLU A 107 20.07 22.82 -2.03
CA GLU A 107 20.09 22.94 -3.49
C GLU A 107 20.31 21.60 -4.22
N CYS A 108 20.23 20.47 -3.50
CA CYS A 108 20.43 19.15 -4.09
C CYS A 108 19.32 18.83 -5.10
N ARG A 109 19.66 18.87 -6.39
CA ARG A 109 18.69 18.73 -7.50
C ARG A 109 18.04 17.35 -7.59
N SER A 110 18.70 16.32 -7.08
CA SER A 110 18.18 14.95 -7.06
C SER A 110 17.24 14.69 -5.89
N ILE A 111 16.88 15.69 -5.07
CA ILE A 111 15.94 15.56 -3.96
C ILE A 111 14.82 16.57 -4.10
N THR A 112 13.59 16.08 -4.27
CA THR A 112 12.38 16.88 -4.30
C THR A 112 11.55 16.61 -3.05
N VAL A 113 11.23 17.64 -2.28
CA VAL A 113 10.33 17.53 -1.11
C VAL A 113 8.96 18.06 -1.48
N VAL A 114 7.94 17.23 -1.28
CA VAL A 114 6.53 17.51 -1.55
C VAL A 114 5.74 17.42 -0.25
N GLY A 115 4.89 18.41 0.00
CA GLY A 115 3.96 18.41 1.13
C GLY A 115 2.75 17.49 0.89
N TYR A 116 1.55 17.97 1.20
CA TYR A 116 0.32 17.28 0.84
C TYR A 116 0.09 17.34 -0.67
N THR A 117 -0.25 16.21 -1.29
CA THR A 117 -0.52 16.12 -2.72
C THR A 117 -1.75 15.26 -2.99
N THR A 118 -2.52 15.65 -4.01
CA THR A 118 -3.63 14.87 -4.57
C THR A 118 -3.20 13.99 -5.74
N GLN A 119 -1.98 14.18 -6.25
CA GLN A 119 -1.39 13.48 -7.40
C GLN A 119 -0.55 12.27 -6.97
N MET A 120 -0.97 11.57 -5.90
CA MET A 120 -0.22 10.42 -5.37
C MET A 120 -0.12 9.27 -6.37
N ALA A 121 -1.16 9.06 -7.20
CA ALA A 121 -1.15 8.03 -8.22
C ALA A 121 -0.09 8.27 -9.30
N GLU A 122 0.11 9.52 -9.71
CA GLU A 122 1.14 9.89 -10.68
C GLU A 122 2.54 9.64 -10.09
N LEU A 123 2.78 10.14 -8.86
CA LEU A 123 4.07 9.92 -8.17
C LEU A 123 4.39 8.43 -8.00
N LEU A 124 3.42 7.62 -7.57
CA LEU A 124 3.61 6.18 -7.45
C LEU A 124 3.85 5.52 -8.79
N ASN A 125 3.09 5.91 -9.83
CA ASN A 125 3.24 5.36 -11.17
C ASN A 125 4.62 5.68 -11.78
N GLU A 126 5.15 6.87 -11.50
CA GLU A 126 6.48 7.30 -11.92
C GLU A 126 7.62 6.67 -11.12
N ALA A 127 7.37 6.29 -9.87
CA ALA A 127 8.38 5.67 -9.02
C ALA A 127 8.86 4.32 -9.58
N ASP A 128 10.16 4.07 -9.50
CA ASP A 128 10.77 2.77 -9.76
C ASP A 128 10.86 1.92 -8.47
N VAL A 129 10.84 2.56 -7.30
CA VAL A 129 10.75 1.93 -5.98
C VAL A 129 10.06 2.87 -4.98
N VAL A 130 9.30 2.28 -4.05
CA VAL A 130 8.58 3.01 -3.00
C VAL A 130 9.20 2.69 -1.64
N ILE A 131 9.58 3.72 -0.90
CA ILE A 131 10.08 3.60 0.47
C ILE A 131 9.01 4.12 1.43
N THR A 132 8.49 3.26 2.31
CA THR A 132 7.34 3.62 3.13
C THR A 132 7.24 2.79 4.41
N LYS A 133 6.23 3.08 5.24
CA LYS A 133 5.80 2.21 6.32
C LYS A 133 4.83 1.15 5.79
N PRO A 134 4.60 0.04 6.50
CA PRO A 134 3.71 -1.02 6.06
C PRO A 134 2.21 -0.70 6.29
N GLY A 135 1.75 0.48 5.87
CA GLY A 135 0.34 0.86 5.89
C GLY A 135 -0.45 0.15 4.79
N GLY A 136 -1.58 -0.48 5.15
CA GLY A 136 -2.34 -1.34 4.21
C GLY A 136 -2.72 -0.65 2.90
N SER A 137 -3.19 0.60 2.94
CA SER A 137 -3.58 1.34 1.73
C SER A 137 -2.39 1.59 0.80
N ILE A 138 -1.28 2.09 1.34
CA ILE A 138 -0.14 2.45 0.49
C ILE A 138 0.58 1.22 -0.07
N LEU A 139 0.61 0.12 0.70
CA LEU A 139 1.09 -1.16 0.19
C LEU A 139 0.19 -1.65 -0.94
N ALA A 140 -1.14 -1.64 -0.76
CA ALA A 140 -2.05 -2.09 -1.81
C ALA A 140 -1.98 -1.23 -3.07
N GLU A 141 -1.85 0.10 -2.95
CA GLU A 141 -1.65 1.03 -4.06
C GLU A 141 -0.32 0.75 -4.78
N SER A 142 0.76 0.50 -4.04
CA SER A 142 2.08 0.17 -4.60
C SER A 142 2.08 -1.18 -5.31
N LEU A 143 1.47 -2.20 -4.71
CA LEU A 143 1.31 -3.53 -5.30
C LEU A 143 0.47 -3.49 -6.57
N ALA A 144 -0.63 -2.73 -6.59
CA ALA A 144 -1.47 -2.55 -7.77
C ALA A 144 -0.73 -1.90 -8.96
N LEU A 145 0.29 -1.08 -8.66
CA LEU A 145 1.18 -0.47 -9.65
C LEU A 145 2.48 -1.25 -9.86
N HIS A 146 2.57 -2.46 -9.29
CA HIS A 146 3.71 -3.37 -9.42
C HIS A 146 5.03 -2.77 -8.92
N LYS A 147 4.98 -1.95 -7.87
CA LYS A 147 6.15 -1.24 -7.36
C LYS A 147 6.89 -2.08 -6.33
N PRO A 148 8.22 -2.27 -6.50
CA PRO A 148 9.08 -2.77 -5.43
C PRO A 148 8.99 -1.87 -4.19
N ILE A 149 9.04 -2.47 -3.00
CA ILE A 149 8.85 -1.76 -1.74
C ILE A 149 10.08 -1.91 -0.84
N VAL A 150 10.53 -0.81 -0.24
CA VAL A 150 11.48 -0.82 0.87
C VAL A 150 10.79 -0.28 2.11
N LEU A 151 10.77 -1.07 3.17
CA LEU A 151 10.19 -0.68 4.44
C LEU A 151 11.26 -0.09 5.34
N PHE A 152 11.05 1.09 5.92
CA PHE A 152 11.96 1.64 6.93
C PHE A 152 11.72 1.07 8.34
N ASN A 153 10.60 0.37 8.54
CA ASN A 153 10.33 -0.39 9.76
C ASN A 153 9.32 -1.51 9.48
N ARG A 154 9.18 -2.44 10.43
CA ARG A 154 8.16 -3.49 10.38
C ARG A 154 6.77 -3.00 10.82
N GLY A 155 6.67 -1.83 11.44
CA GLY A 155 5.44 -1.34 12.07
C GLY A 155 5.06 -2.14 13.32
N ALA A 156 3.83 -1.97 13.81
CA ALA A 156 3.29 -2.70 14.95
C ALA A 156 1.84 -3.12 14.71
N GLY A 157 1.38 -4.16 15.42
CA GLY A 157 0.02 -4.67 15.29
C GLY A 157 -0.31 -5.10 13.86
N GLN A 158 -1.37 -4.54 13.28
CA GLN A 158 -1.80 -4.86 11.90
C GLN A 158 -0.72 -4.50 10.85
N GLU A 159 0.12 -3.50 11.13
CA GLU A 159 1.19 -3.12 10.20
C GLU A 159 2.31 -4.16 10.14
N ALA A 160 2.59 -4.84 11.25
CA ALA A 160 3.56 -5.94 11.27
C ALA A 160 3.10 -7.09 10.38
N ALA A 161 1.82 -7.46 10.46
CA ALA A 161 1.24 -8.48 9.59
C ALA A 161 1.29 -8.08 8.11
N ASN A 162 1.06 -6.80 7.78
CA ASN A 162 1.21 -6.32 6.40
C ASN A 162 2.66 -6.40 5.92
N ALA A 163 3.62 -6.00 6.77
CA ALA A 163 5.05 -6.07 6.46
C ALA A 163 5.48 -7.51 6.18
N ASP A 164 5.12 -8.43 7.07
CA ASP A 164 5.43 -9.85 6.95
C ASP A 164 4.86 -10.41 5.65
N TYR A 165 3.59 -10.09 5.35
CA TYR A 165 2.94 -10.54 4.12
C TYR A 165 3.71 -10.12 2.87
N VAL A 166 4.13 -8.85 2.74
CA VAL A 166 4.86 -8.40 1.54
C VAL A 166 6.32 -8.86 1.49
N ILE A 167 6.96 -9.09 2.65
CA ILE A 167 8.32 -9.61 2.75
C ILE A 167 8.36 -11.11 2.39
N GLU A 168 7.44 -11.91 2.95
CA GLU A 168 7.33 -13.36 2.69
C GLU A 168 7.10 -13.67 1.21
N HIS A 169 6.40 -12.78 0.50
CA HIS A 169 6.16 -12.89 -0.94
C HIS A 169 7.23 -12.15 -1.77
N GLU A 170 8.33 -11.73 -1.17
CA GLU A 170 9.47 -11.11 -1.84
C GLU A 170 9.12 -9.86 -2.68
N ALA A 171 8.05 -9.13 -2.31
CA ALA A 171 7.68 -7.86 -2.92
C ALA A 171 8.30 -6.67 -2.17
N ALA A 172 8.76 -6.90 -0.94
CA ALA A 172 9.38 -5.88 -0.11
C ALA A 172 10.68 -6.34 0.56
N LEU A 173 11.56 -5.38 0.85
CA LEU A 173 12.72 -5.55 1.73
C LEU A 173 12.58 -4.65 2.95
N LEU A 174 13.06 -5.11 4.11
CA LEU A 174 13.06 -4.34 5.35
C LEU A 174 14.46 -3.75 5.57
N SER A 175 14.52 -2.42 5.70
CA SER A 175 15.75 -1.71 6.05
C SER A 175 15.85 -1.48 7.56
N ALA A 176 17.07 -1.60 8.09
CA ALA A 176 17.39 -1.44 9.50
C ALA A 176 17.59 0.02 9.91
N ASN A 177 18.09 0.85 9.00
CA ASN A 177 18.36 2.28 9.23
C ASN A 177 18.56 3.02 7.89
N ALA A 178 18.82 4.32 7.96
CA ALA A 178 18.95 5.18 6.79
C ALA A 178 20.09 4.81 5.82
N ALA A 179 21.24 4.34 6.33
CA ALA A 179 22.34 3.90 5.46
C ALA A 179 21.95 2.60 4.74
N ASP A 180 21.39 1.66 5.49
CA ASP A 180 20.92 0.38 4.95
C ASP A 180 19.80 0.56 3.90
N THR A 181 18.89 1.54 4.08
CA THR A 181 17.90 1.89 3.05
C THR A 181 18.55 2.27 1.72
N LEU A 182 19.59 3.10 1.76
CA LEU A 182 20.31 3.53 0.56
C LEU A 182 21.05 2.34 -0.07
N ASP A 183 21.74 1.53 0.75
CA ASP A 183 22.47 0.35 0.28
C ASP A 183 21.53 -0.66 -0.39
N ILE A 184 20.36 -0.92 0.20
CA ILE A 184 19.31 -1.77 -0.38
C ILE A 184 18.86 -1.25 -1.74
N VAL A 185 18.57 0.05 -1.86
CA VAL A 185 18.12 0.66 -3.12
C VAL A 185 19.19 0.53 -4.21
N VAL A 186 20.45 0.82 -3.89
CA VAL A 186 21.55 0.68 -4.86
C VAL A 186 21.73 -0.78 -5.25
N TRP A 187 21.79 -1.68 -4.27
CA TRP A 187 21.99 -3.11 -4.48
C TRP A 187 20.87 -3.75 -5.32
N MET A 188 19.61 -3.43 -5.01
CA MET A 188 18.48 -4.09 -5.67
C MET A 188 18.41 -3.77 -7.17
N PHE A 189 18.79 -2.55 -7.55
CA PHE A 189 18.83 -2.16 -8.96
C PHE A 189 20.08 -2.66 -9.67
N ALA A 190 21.23 -2.66 -9.01
CA ALA A 190 22.47 -3.18 -9.58
C ALA A 190 22.42 -4.69 -9.86
N ASN A 191 21.61 -5.45 -9.11
CA ASN A 191 21.52 -6.90 -9.21
C ASN A 191 20.22 -7.40 -9.88
N GLY A 192 19.42 -6.53 -10.47
CA GLY A 192 18.14 -6.90 -11.11
C GLY A 192 17.07 -7.41 -10.14
N ARG A 193 17.25 -7.21 -8.82
CA ARG A 193 16.30 -7.62 -7.79
C ARG A 193 15.03 -6.77 -7.83
N ALA A 194 15.14 -5.51 -8.23
CA ALA A 194 13.99 -4.61 -8.35
C ALA A 194 12.95 -5.15 -9.36
N GLU A 195 13.38 -5.61 -10.53
CA GLU A 195 12.51 -6.21 -11.53
C GLU A 195 11.79 -7.45 -10.98
N ARG A 196 12.51 -8.31 -10.25
CA ARG A 196 11.91 -9.48 -9.62
C ARG A 196 10.89 -9.10 -8.54
N MET A 197 11.18 -8.10 -7.73
CA MET A 197 10.24 -7.59 -6.72
C MET A 197 8.99 -6.96 -7.37
N ALA A 198 9.13 -6.34 -8.55
CA ALA A 198 8.00 -5.80 -9.31
C ALA A 198 7.08 -6.92 -9.84
N GLU A 199 7.65 -8.02 -10.34
CA GLU A 199 6.90 -9.22 -10.73
C GLU A 199 6.12 -9.81 -9.54
N ASN A 200 6.78 -9.91 -8.39
CA ASN A 200 6.16 -10.39 -7.16
C ASN A 200 5.05 -9.45 -6.69
N ALA A 201 5.26 -8.13 -6.77
CA ALA A 201 4.24 -7.14 -6.45
C ALA A 201 3.01 -7.29 -7.35
N ALA A 202 3.21 -7.53 -8.65
CA ALA A 202 2.14 -7.80 -9.61
C ALA A 202 1.34 -9.06 -9.26
N ALA A 203 2.01 -10.13 -8.80
CA ALA A 203 1.35 -11.36 -8.38
C ALA A 203 0.44 -11.17 -7.13
N LEU A 204 0.74 -10.17 -6.29
CA LEU A 204 -0.06 -9.82 -5.11
C LEU A 204 -1.14 -8.75 -5.40
N ALA A 205 -1.11 -8.14 -6.57
CA ALA A 205 -1.97 -7.01 -6.90
C ALA A 205 -3.47 -7.37 -6.82
N ARG A 206 -4.25 -6.50 -6.18
CA ARG A 206 -5.71 -6.59 -6.10
C ARG A 206 -6.36 -5.27 -6.54
N PRO A 207 -6.18 -4.83 -7.79
CA PRO A 207 -6.60 -3.50 -8.23
C PRO A 207 -8.13 -3.28 -8.17
N LEU A 208 -8.92 -4.36 -8.21
CA LEU A 208 -10.38 -4.33 -8.16
C LEU A 208 -10.96 -4.53 -6.76
N ALA A 209 -10.14 -4.51 -5.69
CA ALA A 209 -10.58 -4.77 -4.33
C ALA A 209 -11.79 -3.91 -3.90
N ALA A 210 -11.80 -2.63 -4.28
CA ALA A 210 -12.92 -1.73 -3.97
C ALA A 210 -14.22 -2.15 -4.66
N ALA A 211 -14.15 -2.57 -5.94
CA ALA A 211 -15.30 -3.06 -6.68
C ALA A 211 -15.82 -4.38 -6.11
N GLN A 212 -14.92 -5.32 -5.80
CA GLN A 212 -15.27 -6.61 -5.20
C GLN A 212 -15.92 -6.47 -3.82
N VAL A 213 -15.46 -5.51 -3.01
CA VAL A 213 -16.10 -5.18 -1.72
C VAL A 213 -17.51 -4.64 -1.95
N ALA A 214 -17.70 -3.74 -2.91
CA ALA A 214 -19.01 -3.20 -3.25
C ALA A 214 -19.97 -4.29 -3.73
N GLU A 215 -19.53 -5.17 -4.64
CA GLU A 215 -20.29 -6.34 -5.11
C GLU A 215 -20.71 -7.23 -3.94
N THR A 216 -19.78 -7.56 -3.04
CA THR A 216 -20.09 -8.37 -1.85
C THR A 216 -21.14 -7.70 -0.96
N ILE A 217 -21.10 -6.37 -0.82
CA ILE A 217 -22.12 -5.63 -0.05
C ILE A 217 -23.49 -5.73 -0.75
N PHE A 218 -23.54 -5.58 -2.07
CA PHE A 218 -24.77 -5.70 -2.84
C PHE A 218 -25.37 -7.10 -2.76
N ASP A 219 -24.57 -8.15 -2.87
CA ASP A 219 -25.03 -9.54 -2.80
C ASP A 219 -25.69 -9.82 -1.44
N VAL A 220 -25.03 -9.41 -0.34
CA VAL A 220 -25.55 -9.57 1.02
C VAL A 220 -26.86 -8.80 1.21
N LEU A 221 -26.96 -7.58 0.68
CA LEU A 221 -28.21 -6.80 0.76
C LEU A 221 -29.33 -7.40 -0.11
N GLY A 222 -28.98 -7.96 -1.27
CA GLY A 222 -29.89 -8.67 -2.17
C GLY A 222 -30.49 -9.89 -1.48
N GLU A 223 -29.66 -10.76 -0.90
CA GLU A 223 -30.09 -11.94 -0.14
C GLU A 223 -31.01 -11.59 1.04
N VAL A 224 -30.69 -10.51 1.77
CA VAL A 224 -31.52 -10.01 2.87
C VAL A 224 -32.89 -9.56 2.35
N SER A 225 -32.95 -8.91 1.20
CA SER A 225 -34.21 -8.50 0.57
C SER A 225 -35.07 -9.71 0.19
N THR A 226 -34.49 -10.73 -0.45
CA THR A 226 -35.20 -11.98 -0.79
C THR A 226 -35.68 -12.73 0.44
N ALA A 227 -34.86 -12.82 1.50
CA ALA A 227 -35.22 -13.48 2.75
C ALA A 227 -36.36 -12.75 3.49
N LEU A 228 -36.36 -11.41 3.50
CA LEU A 228 -37.44 -10.58 4.06
C LEU A 228 -38.76 -10.73 3.28
N VAL A 229 -38.69 -10.85 1.95
CA VAL A 229 -39.86 -11.10 1.11
C VAL A 229 -40.41 -12.52 1.34
N ALA A 230 -39.55 -13.53 1.40
CA ALA A 230 -39.93 -14.91 1.65
C ALA A 230 -40.60 -15.10 3.03
N THR A 231 -40.05 -14.48 4.08
CA THR A 231 -40.64 -14.51 5.44
C THR A 231 -41.98 -13.77 5.53
N ARG A 232 -42.16 -12.68 4.78
CA ARG A 232 -43.48 -12.01 4.68
C ARG A 232 -44.50 -12.85 3.90
N SER A 233 -44.07 -13.55 2.85
CA SER A 233 -44.96 -14.42 2.06
C SER A 233 -45.38 -15.68 2.85
N SER A 234 -44.47 -16.26 3.65
CA SER A 234 -44.80 -17.40 4.52
C SER A 234 -45.75 -17.05 5.67
N ALA A 235 -45.65 -15.81 6.20
CA ALA A 235 -46.56 -15.30 7.21
C ALA A 235 -47.99 -15.11 6.67
N TYR A 236 -48.14 -14.72 5.40
CA TYR A 236 -49.46 -14.60 4.75
C TYR A 236 -50.09 -15.94 4.36
N SER A 237 -49.30 -16.99 4.11
CA SER A 237 -49.84 -18.33 3.85
C SER A 237 -50.26 -19.11 5.10
N ALA A 238 -49.89 -18.65 6.31
CA ALA A 238 -50.28 -19.30 7.57
C ALA A 238 -51.66 -18.85 8.09
N GLU A 239 -52.22 -17.74 7.59
CA GLU A 239 -53.56 -17.25 7.99
C GLU A 239 -54.71 -17.77 7.11
N ILE A 240 -54.45 -18.60 6.08
CA ILE A 240 -55.49 -19.15 5.18
C ILE A 240 -55.86 -20.61 5.53
N CYS A 241 -55.25 -21.20 6.55
CA CYS A 241 -55.55 -22.57 7.01
C CYS A 241 -56.17 -22.64 8.41
N PHE A 242 -57.10 -21.73 8.74
CA PHE A 242 -58.09 -21.95 9.80
C PHE A 242 -59.42 -21.34 9.33
N ALA A 243 -60.18 -22.17 8.60
CA ALA A 243 -61.63 -22.08 8.52
C ALA A 243 -62.25 -22.66 9.79
#